data_AF-M6FBF6-F1
#
_entry.id   AF-M6FBF6-F1
#
_cell.length_a   1.000
_cell.length_b   1.000
_cell.length_c   1.000
_cell.angle_alpha   90.00
_cell.angle_beta   90.00
_cell.angle_gamma   90.00
#
_symmetry.space_group_name_H-M   'P 1'
#
loop_
_entity.id
_entity.type
_entity.pdbx_description
1 polymer ?
#
loop_
_entity_poly.entity_id
_entity_poly.type
_entity_poly.pdbx_seq_one_letter_code
_entity_poly.pdbx_strand_id
1 'polypeptide(L)'
;MEKKIGQVFEKGFKVDYVYDFGSSTELSLSLIDEIEDEDEKDIKIIFRNKDIDFKCSCCDNKAAMICPFCIYNGSGLLCKSCIRNHECVKEEGDDFLLPLVNSPRVGECAYEGYQDKDVKKYFPKAIF
;
A
#
# COMPACT_ATOMS: atom_id res chain seq x y z
N MET A 1 15.44 -13.68 21.41
CA MET A 1 15.09 -15.09 21.18
C MET A 1 14.47 -15.16 19.81
N GLU A 2 15.11 -15.82 18.85
CA GLU A 2 14.58 -15.97 17.50
C GLU A 2 13.59 -17.14 17.50
N LYS A 3 12.35 -16.89 17.05
CA LYS A 3 11.34 -17.93 16.82
C LYS A 3 11.04 -18.00 15.33
N LYS A 4 10.95 -19.21 14.77
CA LYS A 4 10.49 -19.40 13.39
C LYS A 4 8.98 -19.13 13.31
N ILE A 5 8.49 -18.62 12.18
CA ILE A 5 7.07 -18.28 12.01
C ILE A 5 6.14 -19.49 12.24
N GLY A 6 6.53 -20.68 11.75
CA GLY A 6 5.79 -21.93 11.98
C GLY A 6 5.83 -22.47 13.42
N GLN A 7 6.58 -21.83 14.33
CA GLN A 7 6.54 -22.13 15.77
C GLN A 7 5.66 -21.14 16.56
N VAL A 8 5.18 -20.09 15.89
CA VAL A 8 4.42 -18.99 16.51
C VAL A 8 2.96 -19.03 16.08
N PHE A 9 2.69 -19.36 14.82
CA PHE A 9 1.35 -19.38 14.28
C PHE A 9 0.75 -20.79 14.31
N GLU A 10 -0.47 -20.89 14.83
CA GLU A 10 -1.32 -22.08 14.83
C GLU A 10 -2.69 -21.70 14.26
N LYS A 11 -3.48 -22.69 13.79
CA LYS A 11 -4.79 -22.40 13.19
C LYS A 11 -5.71 -21.70 14.19
N GLY A 12 -6.28 -20.57 13.78
CA GLY A 12 -7.11 -19.73 14.65
C GLY A 12 -6.32 -18.79 15.57
N PHE A 13 -4.98 -18.84 15.57
CA PHE A 13 -4.13 -17.88 16.26
C PHE A 13 -4.04 -16.58 15.45
N LYS A 14 -4.15 -15.47 16.17
CA LYS A 14 -4.06 -14.11 15.61
C LYS A 14 -3.03 -13.31 16.41
N VAL A 15 -2.18 -12.59 15.68
CA VAL A 15 -1.21 -11.65 16.24
C VAL A 15 -1.58 -10.26 15.77
N ASP A 16 -1.82 -9.38 16.72
CA ASP A 16 -1.95 -7.95 16.44
C ASP A 16 -0.56 -7.29 16.56
N TYR A 17 -0.22 -6.45 15.58
CA TYR A 17 1.04 -5.74 15.51
C TYR A 17 0.78 -4.28 15.18
N VAL A 18 1.28 -3.39 16.02
CA VAL A 18 1.20 -1.95 15.80
C VAL A 18 2.60 -1.45 15.48
N TYR A 19 2.73 -0.73 14.37
CA TYR A 19 3.97 -0.08 13.99
C TYR A 19 3.75 1.37 13.59
N ASP A 20 4.86 2.12 13.56
CA ASP A 20 4.89 3.58 13.41
C ASP A 20 4.32 4.33 14.63
N PHE A 21 5.16 5.14 15.27
CA PHE A 21 4.77 5.91 16.47
C PHE A 21 4.26 7.32 16.13
N GLY A 22 4.37 7.77 14.87
CA GLY A 22 3.78 9.02 14.41
C GLY A 22 2.29 8.83 14.11
N SER A 23 2.00 8.10 13.03
CA SER A 23 0.64 7.65 12.69
C SER A 23 0.61 6.14 12.77
N SER A 24 0.08 5.59 13.87
CA SER A 24 0.11 4.15 14.09
C SER A 24 -0.67 3.38 13.03
N THR A 25 -0.09 2.26 12.59
CA THR A 25 -0.77 1.28 11.75
C THR A 25 -0.89 -0.02 12.50
N GLU A 26 -2.14 -0.48 12.58
CA GLU A 26 -2.52 -1.72 13.22
C GLU A 26 -2.64 -2.81 12.15
N LEU A 27 -1.91 -3.90 12.34
CA LEU A 27 -1.95 -5.09 11.50
C LEU A 27 -2.47 -6.26 12.32
N SER A 28 -3.23 -7.13 11.66
CA SER A 28 -3.70 -8.40 12.20
C SER A 28 -3.18 -9.52 11.30
N LEU A 29 -2.30 -10.34 11.84
CA LEU A 29 -1.70 -11.50 11.17
C LEU A 29 -2.38 -12.77 11.69
N SER A 30 -2.75 -13.69 10.79
CA SER A 30 -3.38 -14.95 11.17
C SER A 30 -2.97 -16.07 10.23
N LEU A 31 -2.87 -17.29 10.76
CA LEU A 31 -2.74 -18.50 9.95
C LEU A 31 -4.13 -18.91 9.46
N ILE A 32 -4.33 -18.85 8.13
CA ILE A 32 -5.58 -19.26 7.49
C ILE A 32 -5.56 -20.76 7.18
N ASP A 33 -4.48 -21.23 6.56
CA ASP A 33 -4.28 -22.63 6.24
C ASP A 33 -2.79 -22.97 6.03
N GLU A 34 -2.48 -24.25 5.99
CA GLU A 34 -1.14 -24.79 5.76
C GLU A 34 -1.12 -25.61 4.46
N ILE A 35 -0.09 -25.40 3.64
CA ILE A 35 0.06 -26.10 2.36
C ILE A 35 1.45 -26.74 2.36
N GLU A 36 1.51 -28.05 2.09
CA GLU A 36 2.78 -28.71 1.80
C GLU A 36 3.25 -28.28 0.41
N ASP A 37 4.43 -27.66 0.35
CA ASP A 37 5.10 -27.26 -0.88
C ASP A 37 6.46 -27.96 -0.93
N GLU A 38 6.76 -28.63 -2.04
CA GLU A 38 8.06 -29.31 -2.24
C GLU A 38 9.22 -28.30 -2.37
N ASP A 39 8.91 -27.03 -2.61
CA ASP A 39 9.87 -25.95 -2.85
C ASP A 39 10.03 -25.04 -1.61
N GLU A 40 10.76 -25.53 -0.59
CA GLU A 40 10.88 -24.91 0.74
C GLU A 40 11.59 -23.54 0.79
N LYS A 41 12.15 -23.06 -0.32
CA LYS A 41 13.13 -21.95 -0.28
C LYS A 41 12.54 -20.56 -0.46
N ASP A 42 11.38 -20.43 -1.10
CA ASP A 42 10.85 -19.12 -1.52
C ASP A 42 9.42 -18.88 -1.03
N ILE A 43 9.16 -17.67 -0.51
CA ILE A 43 7.81 -17.23 -0.16
C ILE A 43 7.05 -16.85 -1.44
N LYS A 44 5.84 -17.39 -1.60
CA LYS A 44 4.94 -17.10 -2.72
C LYS A 44 3.76 -16.25 -2.25
N ILE A 45 3.45 -15.19 -3.00
CA ILE A 45 2.22 -14.41 -2.79
C ILE A 45 1.08 -15.12 -3.52
N ILE A 46 0.11 -15.62 -2.77
CA ILE A 46 -1.06 -16.35 -3.32
C ILE A 46 -2.24 -15.42 -3.65
N PHE A 47 -2.43 -14.37 -2.85
CA PHE A 47 -3.52 -13.42 -3.00
C PHE A 47 -3.09 -12.03 -2.57
N ARG A 48 -3.69 -11.02 -3.20
CA ARG A 48 -3.54 -9.62 -2.84
C ARG A 48 -4.84 -8.88 -3.11
N ASN A 49 -5.13 -7.90 -2.25
CA ASN A 49 -6.27 -7.02 -2.46
C ASN A 49 -6.16 -6.31 -3.81
N LYS A 50 -7.28 -6.23 -4.53
CA LYS A 50 -7.37 -5.43 -5.74
C LYS A 50 -7.16 -3.96 -5.40
N ASP A 51 -6.47 -3.26 -6.29
CA ASP A 51 -6.34 -1.82 -6.21
C ASP A 51 -7.72 -1.16 -6.27
N ILE A 52 -7.96 -0.18 -5.40
CA ILE A 52 -9.24 0.54 -5.35
C ILE A 52 -9.21 1.59 -6.46
N ASP A 53 -10.25 1.58 -7.30
CA ASP A 53 -10.34 2.53 -8.42
C ASP A 53 -10.86 3.88 -7.94
N PHE A 54 -9.97 4.66 -7.33
CA PHE A 54 -10.29 6.02 -6.89
C PHE A 54 -10.52 6.92 -8.10
N LYS A 55 -11.55 7.77 -8.00
CA LYS A 55 -11.89 8.74 -9.04
C LYS A 55 -11.24 10.09 -8.78
N CYS A 56 -10.85 10.75 -9.87
CA CYS A 56 -10.38 12.12 -9.86
C CYS A 56 -11.50 13.05 -9.39
N SER A 57 -11.20 13.91 -8.44
CA SER A 57 -12.14 14.91 -7.91
C SER A 57 -12.60 15.94 -8.96
N CYS A 58 -11.92 16.05 -10.11
CA CYS A 58 -12.24 17.04 -11.14
C CYS A 58 -13.05 16.50 -12.34
N CYS A 59 -12.91 15.21 -12.68
CA CYS A 59 -13.42 14.68 -13.95
C CYS A 59 -13.75 13.17 -13.96
N ASP A 60 -13.85 12.55 -12.78
CA ASP A 60 -14.21 11.13 -12.57
C ASP A 60 -13.30 10.05 -13.18
N ASN A 61 -12.29 10.43 -13.98
CA ASN A 61 -11.25 9.52 -14.47
C ASN A 61 -10.47 8.87 -13.31
N LYS A 62 -9.83 7.72 -13.57
CA LYS A 62 -8.96 7.06 -12.58
C LYS A 62 -7.90 8.02 -12.01
N ALA A 63 -7.92 8.21 -10.70
CA ALA A 63 -6.93 8.99 -9.97
C ALA A 63 -5.57 8.27 -9.94
N ALA A 64 -4.50 9.05 -9.87
CA ALA A 64 -3.14 8.56 -9.84
C ALA A 64 -2.30 9.22 -8.73
N MET A 65 -2.66 10.44 -8.32
CA MET A 65 -1.93 11.22 -7.34
C MET A 65 -2.88 11.80 -6.30
N ILE A 66 -2.33 12.11 -5.12
CA ILE A 66 -2.98 12.80 -4.02
C ILE A 66 -2.31 14.16 -3.84
N CYS A 67 -3.12 15.22 -3.82
CA CYS A 67 -2.75 16.52 -3.28
C CYS A 67 -2.99 16.49 -1.75
N PRO A 68 -1.94 16.49 -0.92
CA PRO A 68 -2.07 16.44 0.54
C PRO A 68 -2.77 17.68 1.12
N PHE A 69 -2.73 18.82 0.42
CA PHE A 69 -3.39 20.05 0.86
C PHE A 69 -4.90 20.03 0.65
N CYS A 70 -5.38 19.29 -0.36
CA CYS A 70 -6.78 19.29 -0.76
C CYS A 70 -7.54 18.01 -0.40
N ILE A 71 -6.86 16.95 0.05
CA ILE A 71 -7.49 15.65 0.30
C ILE A 71 -8.61 15.72 1.36
N TYR A 72 -8.42 16.52 2.41
CA TYR A 72 -9.42 16.72 3.47
C TYR A 72 -10.66 17.52 3.02
N ASN A 73 -10.58 18.22 1.89
CA ASN A 73 -11.69 18.96 1.27
C ASN A 73 -12.39 18.16 0.17
N GLY A 74 -12.02 16.89 -0.06
CA GLY A 74 -12.58 16.04 -1.11
C GLY A 74 -12.08 16.36 -2.53
N SER A 75 -11.16 17.32 -2.69
CA SER A 75 -10.61 17.75 -3.98
C SER A 75 -9.16 17.30 -4.23
N GLY A 76 -8.62 16.43 -3.36
CA GLY A 76 -7.21 16.01 -3.41
C GLY A 76 -6.89 14.85 -4.34
N LEU A 77 -7.87 14.12 -4.89
CA LEU A 77 -7.58 12.99 -5.79
C LEU A 77 -7.48 13.48 -7.23
N LEU A 78 -6.32 13.27 -7.86
CA LEU A 78 -6.01 13.83 -9.18
C LEU A 78 -5.65 12.71 -10.16
N CYS A 79 -6.30 12.71 -11.33
CA CYS A 79 -5.82 11.95 -12.47
C CYS A 79 -4.70 12.71 -13.19
N LYS A 80 -3.90 11.98 -13.99
CA LYS A 80 -2.74 12.54 -14.70
C LYS A 80 -3.06 13.77 -15.56
N SER A 81 -4.26 13.84 -16.16
CA SER A 81 -4.65 14.97 -17.00
C SER A 81 -5.08 16.22 -16.21
N CYS A 82 -5.49 16.07 -14.95
CA CYS A 82 -5.94 17.18 -14.10
C CYS A 82 -4.82 17.79 -13.26
N ILE A 83 -3.70 17.09 -13.05
CA ILE A 83 -2.57 17.55 -12.21
C ILE A 83 -2.13 18.98 -12.56
N ARG A 84 -1.79 19.25 -13.83
CA ARG A 84 -1.27 20.56 -14.26
C ARG A 84 -2.27 21.70 -14.12
N ASN A 85 -3.56 21.38 -14.03
CA ASN A 85 -4.62 22.36 -13.89
C ASN A 85 -5.03 22.60 -12.43
N HIS A 86 -4.56 21.77 -11.50
CA HIS A 86 -4.84 21.91 -10.08
C HIS A 86 -4.15 23.15 -9.50
N GLU A 87 -4.86 23.92 -8.68
CA GLU A 87 -4.42 25.22 -8.18
C GLU A 87 -3.09 25.15 -7.40
N CYS A 88 -2.99 24.26 -6.41
CA CYS A 88 -1.75 24.08 -5.64
C CYS A 88 -0.55 23.71 -6.53
N VAL A 89 -0.78 22.96 -7.61
CA VAL A 89 0.29 22.57 -8.55
C VAL A 89 0.75 23.76 -9.40
N LYS A 90 -0.16 24.68 -9.74
CA LYS A 90 0.21 25.91 -10.47
C LYS A 90 1.01 26.88 -9.61
N GLU A 91 0.79 26.88 -8.30
CA GLU A 91 1.45 27.79 -7.36
C GLU A 91 2.82 27.25 -6.91
N GLU A 92 2.90 25.97 -6.57
CA GLU A 92 4.07 25.38 -5.89
C GLU A 92 4.83 24.33 -6.72
N GLY A 93 4.30 23.92 -7.89
CA GLY A 93 4.82 22.77 -8.67
C GLY A 93 4.18 21.44 -8.25
N ASP A 94 4.62 20.30 -8.81
CA ASP A 94 4.00 18.97 -8.56
C ASP A 94 4.81 18.06 -7.63
N ASP A 95 5.99 18.48 -7.15
CA ASP A 95 6.89 17.69 -6.31
C ASP A 95 6.27 17.26 -4.96
N PHE A 96 5.25 17.96 -4.48
CA PHE A 96 4.56 17.64 -3.23
C PHE A 96 3.47 16.56 -3.39
N LEU A 97 3.13 16.18 -4.62
CA LEU A 97 2.07 15.20 -4.88
C LEU A 97 2.52 13.81 -4.46
N LEU A 98 1.62 13.09 -3.76
CA LEU A 98 1.88 11.73 -3.31
C LEU A 98 1.28 10.73 -4.30
N PRO A 99 1.97 9.64 -4.63
CA PRO A 99 1.41 8.62 -5.51
C PRO A 99 0.27 7.88 -4.81
N LEU A 100 -0.80 7.63 -5.57
CA LEU A 100 -1.87 6.76 -5.13
C LEU A 100 -1.42 5.31 -5.30
N VAL A 101 -1.21 4.61 -4.18
CA VAL A 101 -0.75 3.21 -4.13
C VAL A 101 -1.76 2.29 -3.46
N ASN A 102 -1.71 1.00 -3.80
CA ASN A 102 -2.57 -0.04 -3.22
C ASN A 102 -2.10 -0.41 -1.79
N SER A 103 -2.34 0.51 -0.86
CA SER A 103 -2.01 0.40 0.56
C SER A 103 -3.02 1.18 1.40
N PRO A 104 -3.44 0.68 2.58
CA PRO A 104 -4.27 1.44 3.51
C PRO A 104 -3.56 2.70 4.06
N ARG A 105 -2.23 2.80 3.93
CA ARG A 105 -1.44 3.97 4.34
C ARG A 105 -1.25 5.01 3.24
N VAL A 106 -1.91 4.85 2.09
CA VAL A 106 -1.77 5.78 0.98
C VAL A 106 -2.14 7.20 1.42
N GLY A 107 -1.27 8.18 1.10
CA GLY A 107 -1.46 9.58 1.51
C GLY A 107 -0.97 9.93 2.92
N GLU A 108 -0.57 8.95 3.73
CA GLU A 108 -0.05 9.17 5.09
C GLU A 108 1.48 9.31 5.08
N CYS A 109 2.01 10.32 5.76
CA CYS A 109 3.45 10.52 5.99
C CYS A 109 4.33 10.38 4.73
N ALA A 110 3.83 10.83 3.56
CA ALA A 110 4.48 10.66 2.27
C ALA A 110 4.79 9.20 1.90
N TYR A 111 3.98 8.25 2.34
CA TYR A 111 4.13 6.83 2.01
C TYR A 111 3.88 6.59 0.51
N GLU A 112 4.93 6.16 -0.20
CA GLU A 112 4.90 5.94 -1.66
C GLU A 112 4.73 4.47 -2.06
N GLY A 113 4.44 3.58 -1.11
CA GLY A 113 4.38 2.14 -1.37
C GLY A 113 5.74 1.44 -1.24
N TYR A 114 5.76 0.16 -1.61
CA TYR A 114 6.99 -0.62 -1.74
C TYR A 114 7.61 -0.38 -3.12
N GLN A 115 8.92 -0.63 -3.23
CA GLN A 115 9.59 -0.64 -4.52
C GLN A 115 9.59 -2.06 -5.09
N ASP A 116 9.41 -2.20 -6.41
CA ASP A 116 9.39 -3.51 -7.08
C ASP A 116 10.65 -4.34 -6.83
N LYS A 117 11.79 -3.68 -6.58
CA LYS A 117 13.06 -4.34 -6.24
C LYS A 117 12.95 -5.16 -4.95
N ASP A 118 12.18 -4.69 -3.96
CA ASP A 118 12.03 -5.35 -2.68
C ASP A 118 11.10 -6.55 -2.82
N VAL A 119 10.02 -6.39 -3.60
CA VAL A 119 9.14 -7.52 -3.93
C VAL A 119 9.91 -8.60 -4.68
N LYS A 120 10.70 -8.25 -5.70
CA LYS A 120 11.51 -9.23 -6.45
C LYS A 120 12.55 -9.92 -5.56
N LYS A 121 13.14 -9.20 -4.60
CA LYS A 121 14.13 -9.74 -3.68
C LYS A 121 13.53 -10.76 -2.71
N TYR A 122 12.37 -10.45 -2.12
CA TYR A 122 11.76 -11.27 -1.08
C TYR A 122 10.72 -12.27 -1.60
N PHE A 123 10.15 -12.01 -2.77
CA PHE A 123 9.12 -12.80 -3.43
C PHE A 123 9.47 -12.99 -4.92
N PRO A 124 10.58 -13.65 -5.25
CA PRO A 124 11.05 -13.80 -6.63
C PRO A 124 10.07 -14.56 -7.54
N LYS A 125 9.17 -15.34 -6.94
CA LYS A 125 8.13 -16.12 -7.62
C LYS A 125 6.73 -15.49 -7.51
N ALA A 126 6.62 -14.22 -7.10
CA ALA A 126 5.33 -13.54 -7.01
C ALA A 126 4.65 -13.43 -8.39
N ILE A 127 3.33 -13.61 -8.40
CA ILE A 127 2.48 -13.26 -9.54
C ILE A 127 2.35 -11.74 -9.54
N PHE A 128 2.90 -11.07 -10.55
CA PHE A 128 2.65 -9.66 -10.82
C PHE A 128 1.34 -9.51 -11.61
#